data_AF-A0A2V8VL05-F1
#
_entry.id   AF-A0A2V8VL05-F1
#
_cell.length_a   1.000
_cell.length_b   1.000
_cell.length_c   1.000
_cell.angle_alpha   90.00
_cell.angle_beta   90.00
_cell.angle_gamma   90.00
#
_symmetry.space_group_name_H-M   'P 1'
#
loop_
_entity.id
_entity.type
_entity.pdbx_description
1 polymer ?
#
loop_
_entity_poly.entity_id
_entity_poly.type
_entity_poly.pdbx_seq_one_letter_code
_entity_poly.pdbx_strand_id
1 'polypeptide(L)'
;MEPRSNTTNVGLRRVVTKREVEEVFDVLKDTKITLYDDWKGRFQENSDKMRTGSITEVARVFKSLSHLALQKNLSYRERRMLDKAKYLIVSEIAEVERLPVDQVEAKIDRAVARGIKQVRDR
;
A
#
# COMPACT_ATOMS: atom_id res chain seq x y z
N MET A 1 28.65 -6.67 -8.99
CA MET A 1 27.54 -7.06 -8.11
C MET A 1 27.31 -5.88 -7.18
N GLU A 2 26.39 -4.99 -7.53
CA GLU A 2 26.19 -3.74 -6.79
C GLU A 2 25.41 -4.04 -5.49
N PRO A 3 25.98 -3.82 -4.30
CA PRO A 3 25.27 -4.02 -3.04
C PRO A 3 24.17 -2.95 -2.91
N ARG A 4 22.94 -3.37 -2.61
CA ARG A 4 21.82 -2.47 -2.32
C ARG A 4 22.06 -1.81 -0.95
N SER A 5 22.86 -0.75 -0.98
CA SER A 5 23.16 0.10 0.16
C SER A 5 21.89 0.66 0.77
N ASN A 6 21.75 0.39 2.07
CA ASN A 6 20.99 1.17 3.03
C ASN A 6 21.09 2.67 2.70
N THR A 7 20.01 3.29 2.20
CA THR A 7 19.92 4.75 2.08
C THR A 7 19.03 5.27 3.20
N THR A 8 19.70 5.51 4.32
CA THR A 8 19.69 6.76 5.09
C THR A 8 18.49 7.69 4.88
N ASN A 9 17.58 7.65 5.86
CA ASN A 9 17.09 8.77 6.64
C ASN A 9 17.56 10.19 6.22
N VAL A 10 16.97 10.73 5.16
CA VAL A 10 16.87 12.18 4.94
C VAL A 10 15.40 12.45 4.65
N GLY A 11 14.78 13.41 5.33
CA GLY A 11 13.34 13.71 5.26
C GLY A 11 12.83 14.23 3.91
N LEU A 12 13.51 13.90 2.81
CA LEU A 12 13.07 14.10 1.44
C LEU A 12 12.61 12.75 0.91
N ARG A 13 11.31 12.59 0.69
CA ARG A 13 10.79 11.40 0.01
C ARG A 13 11.54 11.22 -1.31
N ARG A 14 12.21 10.07 -1.45
CA ARG A 14 12.84 9.68 -2.71
C ARG A 14 11.76 9.64 -3.78
N VAL A 15 12.04 10.20 -4.95
CA VAL A 15 11.14 10.14 -6.10
C VAL A 15 10.86 8.68 -6.43
N VAL A 16 9.59 8.30 -6.44
CA VAL A 16 9.15 6.96 -6.81
C VAL A 16 9.50 6.70 -8.27
N THR A 17 10.07 5.55 -8.56
CA THR A 17 10.45 5.15 -9.92
C THR A 17 9.34 4.35 -10.58
N LYS A 18 9.31 4.29 -11.92
CA LYS A 18 8.38 3.43 -12.66
C LYS A 18 8.44 1.96 -12.22
N ARG A 19 9.63 1.45 -11.89
CA ARG A 19 9.79 0.08 -11.37
C ARG A 19 9.09 -0.11 -10.04
N GLU A 20 9.17 0.88 -9.14
CA GLU A 20 8.44 0.82 -7.86
C GLU A 20 6.92 0.90 -8.06
N VAL A 21 6.45 1.62 -9.09
CA VAL A 21 5.03 1.62 -9.48
C VAL A 21 4.58 0.23 -9.94
N GLU A 22 5.39 -0.45 -10.75
CA GLU A 22 5.12 -1.85 -11.15
C GLU A 22 5.06 -2.78 -9.94
N GLU A 23 6.06 -2.69 -9.04
CA GLU A 23 6.09 -3.47 -7.79
C GLU A 23 4.86 -3.20 -6.90
N VAL A 24 4.37 -1.96 -6.85
CA VAL A 24 3.13 -1.62 -6.14
C VAL A 24 1.95 -2.36 -6.76
N PHE A 25 1.77 -2.29 -8.08
CA PHE A 25 0.67 -3.00 -8.73
C PHE A 25 0.75 -4.51 -8.53
N ASP A 26 1.96 -5.10 -8.50
CA ASP A 26 2.16 -6.51 -8.21
C ASP A 26 1.71 -6.86 -6.79
N VAL A 27 2.10 -6.05 -5.79
CA VAL A 27 1.65 -6.21 -4.40
C VAL A 27 0.13 -6.13 -4.29
N LEU A 28 -0.51 -5.16 -4.96
CA LEU A 28 -1.96 -4.98 -4.90
C LEU A 28 -2.72 -6.16 -5.54
N LYS A 29 -2.16 -6.75 -6.61
CA LYS A 29 -2.76 -7.88 -7.35
C LYS A 29 -2.46 -9.26 -6.75
N ASP A 30 -1.39 -9.41 -5.99
CA ASP A 30 -0.98 -10.68 -5.38
C ASP A 30 -2.10 -11.25 -4.48
N THR A 31 -2.03 -12.54 -4.20
CA THR A 31 -2.89 -13.26 -3.24
C THR A 31 -2.37 -13.22 -1.82
N LYS A 32 -1.12 -12.80 -1.60
CA LYS A 32 -0.55 -12.73 -0.24
C LYS A 32 -1.11 -11.52 0.51
N ILE A 33 -1.66 -11.78 1.69
CA ILE A 33 -2.01 -10.76 2.69
C ILE A 33 -1.36 -11.19 3.99
N THR A 34 -0.48 -10.34 4.52
CA THR A 34 0.04 -10.55 5.87
C THR A 34 -1.04 -10.12 6.85
N LEU A 35 -1.64 -11.11 7.51
CA LEU A 35 -2.57 -10.92 8.61
C LEU A 35 -1.80 -11.18 9.91
N TYR A 36 -1.95 -10.28 10.86
CA TYR A 36 -1.46 -10.45 12.23
C TYR A 36 -2.66 -10.68 13.13
N ASP A 37 -2.60 -11.74 13.94
CA ASP A 37 -3.68 -12.14 14.84
C ASP A 37 -3.95 -11.07 15.92
N ASP A 38 -2.91 -10.41 16.42
CA ASP A 38 -3.03 -9.34 17.39
C ASP A 38 -3.30 -7.98 16.74
N TRP A 39 -4.50 -7.42 17.00
CA TRP A 39 -4.92 -6.12 16.47
C TRP A 39 -3.95 -4.98 16.83
N LYS A 40 -3.36 -5.03 18.03
CA LYS A 40 -2.41 -4.03 18.54
C LYS A 40 -1.07 -4.13 17.81
N GLY A 41 -0.55 -5.35 17.63
CA GLY A 41 0.66 -5.62 16.85
C GLY A 41 0.50 -5.20 15.40
N ARG A 42 -0.63 -5.54 14.77
CA ARG A 42 -0.97 -5.15 13.40
C ARG A 42 -0.95 -3.63 13.21
N PHE A 43 -1.61 -2.88 14.10
CA PHE A 43 -1.65 -1.42 13.97
C PHE A 43 -0.27 -0.80 14.12
N GLN A 44 0.52 -1.28 15.09
CA GLN A 44 1.89 -0.82 15.29
C GLN A 44 2.74 -1.05 14.03
N GLU A 45 2.71 -2.27 13.49
CA GLU A 45 3.50 -2.60 12.31
C GLU A 45 3.05 -1.85 11.05
N ASN A 46 1.74 -1.71 10.84
CA ASN A 46 1.23 -0.88 9.76
C ASN A 46 1.66 0.57 9.92
N SER A 47 1.66 1.09 11.15
CA SER A 47 2.16 2.43 11.44
C SER A 47 3.66 2.57 11.17
N ASP A 48 4.45 1.53 11.46
CA ASP A 48 5.89 1.53 11.20
C ASP A 48 6.18 1.45 9.70
N LYS A 49 5.46 0.61 8.95
CA LYS A 49 5.50 0.56 7.47
C LYS A 49 5.09 1.89 6.84
N MET A 50 4.10 2.58 7.38
CA MET A 50 3.72 3.92 6.91
C MET A 50 4.82 4.96 7.17
N ARG A 51 5.72 4.73 8.13
CA ARG A 51 6.83 5.63 8.49
C ARG A 51 8.09 5.37 7.67
N THR A 52 8.28 4.17 7.12
CA THR A 52 9.47 3.83 6.30
C THR A 52 9.57 4.67 5.03
N GLY A 53 8.45 5.21 4.55
CA GLY A 53 8.40 6.03 3.33
C GLY A 53 8.46 5.23 2.02
N SER A 54 8.55 3.90 2.08
CA SER A 54 8.50 3.04 0.89
C SER A 54 7.07 2.90 0.39
N ILE A 55 6.82 3.28 -0.87
CA ILE A 55 5.49 3.16 -1.49
C ILE A 55 5.00 1.70 -1.53
N THR A 56 5.92 0.74 -1.70
CA THR A 56 5.61 -0.69 -1.70
C THR A 56 5.13 -1.17 -0.33
N GLU A 57 5.72 -0.68 0.77
CA GLU A 57 5.21 -0.97 2.12
C GLU A 57 3.85 -0.33 2.38
N VAL A 58 3.66 0.91 1.93
CA VAL A 58 2.35 1.60 2.00
C VAL A 58 1.28 0.83 1.23
N ALA A 59 1.61 0.26 0.06
CA ALA A 59 0.72 -0.60 -0.71
C ALA A 59 0.31 -1.87 0.03
N ARG A 60 1.23 -2.51 0.77
CA ARG A 60 0.90 -3.66 1.63
C ARG A 60 -0.07 -3.28 2.74
N VAL A 61 0.14 -2.14 3.39
CA VAL A 61 -0.76 -1.61 4.42
C VAL A 61 -2.14 -1.31 3.85
N PHE A 62 -2.20 -0.62 2.70
CA PHE A 62 -3.45 -0.31 2.02
C PHE A 62 -4.25 -1.57 1.68
N LYS A 63 -3.60 -2.59 1.10
CA LYS A 63 -4.23 -3.87 0.78
C LYS A 63 -4.74 -4.61 2.01
N SER A 64 -3.91 -4.70 3.06
CA SER A 64 -4.28 -5.36 4.33
C SER A 64 -5.50 -4.69 4.98
N LEU A 65 -5.51 -3.35 5.06
CA LEU A 65 -6.65 -2.60 5.60
C LEU A 65 -7.89 -2.68 4.70
N SER A 66 -7.71 -2.70 3.37
CA SER A 66 -8.83 -2.87 2.42
C SER A 66 -9.48 -4.23 2.56
N HIS A 67 -8.68 -5.30 2.70
CA HIS A 67 -9.20 -6.64 2.96
C HIS A 67 -9.92 -6.69 4.31
N LEU A 68 -9.32 -6.10 5.34
CA LEU A 68 -9.91 -6.06 6.67
C LEU A 68 -11.25 -5.31 6.69
N ALA A 69 -11.38 -4.22 5.93
CA ALA A 69 -12.61 -3.46 5.81
C ALA A 69 -13.77 -4.26 5.19
N LEU A 70 -13.48 -5.32 4.44
CA LEU A 70 -14.50 -6.24 3.91
C LEU A 70 -14.94 -7.28 4.96
N GLN A 71 -14.09 -7.58 5.94
CA GLN A 71 -14.37 -8.58 6.97
C GLN A 71 -15.02 -7.95 8.22
N LYS A 72 -14.63 -6.71 8.56
CA LYS A 72 -15.11 -6.01 9.75
C LYS A 72 -15.07 -4.49 9.58
N ASN A 73 -15.79 -3.79 10.44
CA ASN A 73 -15.67 -2.34 10.53
C ASN A 73 -14.29 -1.93 11.06
N LEU A 74 -13.60 -1.06 10.33
CA LEU A 74 -12.34 -0.47 10.76
C LEU A 74 -12.57 0.52 11.90
N SER A 75 -11.63 0.56 12.85
CA SER A 75 -11.59 1.68 13.81
C SER A 75 -11.28 3.00 13.11
N TYR A 76 -11.59 4.12 13.76
CA TYR A 76 -11.28 5.46 13.22
C TYR A 76 -9.81 5.63 12.81
N ARG A 77 -8.88 5.09 13.62
CA ARG A 77 -7.43 5.16 13.33
C ARG A 77 -7.05 4.31 12.12
N GLU A 78 -7.63 3.12 11.98
CA GLU A 78 -7.40 2.24 10.82
C GLU A 78 -8.00 2.82 9.54
N ARG A 79 -9.23 3.37 9.60
CA ARG A 79 -9.85 4.05 8.46
C ARG A 79 -9.00 5.22 8.00
N ARG A 80 -8.56 6.08 8.93
CA ARG A 80 -7.69 7.22 8.61
C ARG A 80 -6.35 6.78 8.01
N MET A 81 -5.80 5.65 8.47
CA MET A 81 -4.58 5.08 7.91
C MET A 81 -4.81 4.53 6.50
N LEU A 82 -5.94 3.87 6.24
CA LEU A 82 -6.34 3.38 4.93
C LEU A 82 -6.45 4.54 3.94
N ASP A 83 -7.17 5.60 4.30
CA ASP A 83 -7.38 6.77 3.44
C ASP A 83 -6.05 7.47 3.15
N LYS A 84 -5.19 7.62 4.16
CA LYS A 84 -3.84 8.16 3.98
C LYS A 84 -2.99 7.29 3.07
N ALA A 85 -3.02 5.96 3.23
CA ALA A 85 -2.27 5.05 2.38
C ALA A 85 -2.74 5.13 0.92
N LYS A 86 -4.06 5.18 0.69
CA LYS A 86 -4.66 5.37 -0.64
C LYS A 86 -4.17 6.66 -1.28
N TYR A 87 -4.31 7.79 -0.59
CA TYR A 87 -3.88 9.10 -1.07
C TYR A 87 -2.41 9.08 -1.49
N LEU A 88 -1.53 8.54 -0.65
CA LEU A 88 -0.11 8.47 -0.94
C LEU A 88 0.19 7.66 -2.20
N ILE A 89 -0.38 6.46 -2.33
CA ILE A 89 -0.14 5.61 -3.49
C ILE A 89 -0.66 6.29 -4.77
N VAL A 90 -1.86 6.87 -4.72
CA VAL A 90 -2.47 7.54 -5.86
C VAL A 90 -1.62 8.74 -6.30
N SER A 91 -1.24 9.62 -5.37
CA SER A 91 -0.47 10.82 -5.70
C SER A 91 0.88 10.49 -6.33
N GLU A 92 1.61 9.52 -5.77
CA GLU A 92 2.94 9.15 -6.28
C GLU A 92 2.85 8.48 -7.66
N ILE A 93 1.88 7.58 -7.87
CA ILE A 93 1.69 6.95 -9.18
C ILE A 93 1.20 7.96 -10.22
N ALA A 94 0.31 8.89 -9.87
CA ALA A 94 -0.16 9.94 -10.77
C ALA A 94 0.99 10.82 -11.27
N GLU A 95 1.92 11.17 -10.38
CA GLU A 95 3.11 11.96 -10.73
C GLU A 95 4.04 11.19 -11.69
N VAL A 96 4.29 9.91 -11.41
CA VAL A 96 5.21 9.07 -12.19
C VAL A 96 4.64 8.71 -13.57
N GLU A 97 3.35 8.36 -13.63
CA GLU A 97 2.66 7.97 -14.85
C GLU A 97 2.14 9.18 -15.66
N ARG A 98 2.17 10.39 -15.07
CA ARG A 98 1.54 11.61 -15.62
C ARG A 98 0.08 11.40 -15.98
N LEU A 99 -0.64 10.70 -15.11
CA LEU A 99 -2.06 10.41 -15.27
C LEU A 99 -2.89 11.20 -14.26
N PRO A 100 -4.13 11.57 -14.62
CA PRO A 100 -5.08 12.13 -13.67
C PRO A 100 -5.31 11.22 -12.45
N VAL A 101 -5.43 11.84 -11.27
CA VAL A 101 -5.58 11.17 -9.96
C VAL A 101 -6.77 10.21 -9.95
N ASP A 102 -7.89 10.60 -10.56
CA ASP A 102 -9.12 9.81 -10.71
C ASP A 102 -8.89 8.52 -11.53
N GLN A 103 -8.10 8.60 -12.61
CA GLN A 103 -7.76 7.43 -13.41
C GLN A 103 -6.87 6.46 -12.65
N VAL A 104 -5.91 6.98 -11.90
CA VAL A 104 -5.00 6.18 -11.07
C VAL A 104 -5.75 5.52 -9.92
N GLU A 105 -6.63 6.26 -9.26
CA GLU A 105 -7.50 5.77 -8.21
C GLU A 105 -8.36 4.60 -8.71
N ALA A 106 -9.01 4.76 -9.86
CA ALA A 106 -9.79 3.68 -10.48
C ALA A 106 -8.93 2.45 -10.88
N LYS A 107 -7.64 2.62 -11.22
CA LYS A 107 -6.72 1.50 -11.47
C LYS A 107 -6.37 0.77 -10.17
N ILE A 108 -6.05 1.51 -9.11
CA ILE A 108 -5.69 0.97 -7.79
C ILE A 108 -6.86 0.20 -7.18
N ASP A 109 -8.06 0.79 -7.20
CA ASP A 109 -9.27 0.17 -6.63
C ASP A 109 -9.60 -1.14 -7.34
N ARG A 110 -9.50 -1.18 -8.68
CA ARG A 110 -9.65 -2.41 -9.46
C ARG A 110 -8.58 -3.45 -9.15
N ALA A 111 -7.32 -3.03 -9.00
CA ALA A 111 -6.22 -3.95 -8.70
C ALA A 111 -6.40 -4.61 -7.33
N VAL A 112 -6.73 -3.83 -6.30
CA VAL A 112 -6.97 -4.33 -4.94
C VAL A 112 -8.21 -5.19 -4.86
N ALA A 113 -9.32 -4.80 -5.48
CA ALA A 113 -10.53 -5.61 -5.50
C ALA A 113 -10.29 -7.00 -6.13
N ARG A 114 -9.53 -7.05 -7.23
CA ARG A 114 -9.11 -8.32 -7.86
C ARG A 114 -8.19 -9.13 -6.96
N GLY A 115 -7.17 -8.49 -6.36
CA GLY A 115 -6.25 -9.15 -5.43
C GLY A 115 -7.00 -9.79 -4.26
N ILE A 116 -7.86 -9.03 -3.60
CA ILE A 116 -8.64 -9.51 -2.44
C ILE A 116 -9.61 -10.63 -2.83
N LYS A 117 -10.30 -10.52 -3.98
CA LYS A 117 -11.21 -11.58 -4.44
C LYS A 117 -10.48 -12.92 -4.59
N GLN A 118 -9.28 -12.91 -5.16
CA GLN A 118 -8.47 -14.12 -5.33
C GLN A 118 -7.99 -14.74 -4.00
N VAL A 119 -7.89 -13.95 -2.92
CA VAL A 119 -7.59 -14.49 -1.58
C VAL A 119 -8.77 -15.24 -1.00
N ARG A 120 -9.99 -14.78 -1.26
CA ARG A 120 -11.22 -15.38 -0.74
C ARG A 120 -11.61 -16.68 -1.45
N ASP A 121 -11.23 -16.83 -2.72
CA ASP A 121 -11.55 -18.00 -3.55
C ASP A 121 -10.55 -19.18 -3.36
N ARG A 122 -9.68 -19.12 -2.33
CA ARG A 122 -8.72 -20.17 -1.93
C ARG A 122 -9.04 -20.70 -0.54
#